data_AF-A0A085TWQ5-F1
#
_entry.id   AF-A0A085TWQ5-F1
#
_cell.length_a   1.000
_cell.length_b   1.000
_cell.length_c   1.000
_cell.angle_alpha   90.00
_cell.angle_beta   90.00
_cell.angle_gamma   90.00
#
_symmetry.space_group_name_H-M   'P 1'
#
loop_
_entity.id
_entity.type
_entity.pdbx_description
1 polymer ?
#
loop_
_entity_poly.entity_id
_entity_poly.type
_entity_poly.pdbx_seq_one_letter_code
_entity_poly.pdbx_strand_id
1 'polypeptide(L)'
;MTSIQPMQSLREMAITRGSIPDDALALMGFQRTRQISATARQAWETGDRDSLLEEVRARGDEIFRGTLAEVFTEYLPLRKTLTDIGRVPRHVIDIGCGQALNDAFLVKDYGCKVTLIDIEETPEQYHAWNEEGSGYASLTAARDFLKENGASEVVTLNPLREPEKLRDLEGDLVTSLISCGFHYPVGDYLDLFLEALKGGGAVILDLRRHYLRNPDDALATLLRESRQTPIIGYESKADRIMFQA
;
A
#
# COMPACT_ATOMS: atom_id res chain seq x y z
N MET A 1 28.04 9.10 -2.45
CA MET A 1 26.63 8.71 -2.65
C MET A 1 26.50 8.14 -4.05
N THR A 2 26.36 6.84 -4.18
CA THR A 2 26.19 6.16 -5.46
C THR A 2 24.80 6.53 -5.99
N SER A 3 24.73 7.14 -7.16
CA SER A 3 23.44 7.42 -7.83
C SER A 3 22.79 6.09 -8.17
N ILE A 4 21.72 5.73 -7.46
CA ILE A 4 20.85 4.62 -7.85
C ILE A 4 20.12 5.09 -9.11
N GLN A 5 20.35 4.44 -10.24
CA GLN A 5 19.55 4.67 -11.44
C GLN A 5 18.22 3.91 -11.29
N PRO A 6 17.07 4.54 -11.58
CA PRO A 6 15.78 3.86 -11.53
C PRO A 6 15.76 2.65 -12.47
N MET A 7 15.28 1.51 -11.98
CA MET A 7 15.24 0.30 -12.79
C MET A 7 14.11 0.38 -13.81
N GLN A 8 14.37 0.00 -15.07
CA GLN A 8 13.43 0.24 -16.17
C GLN A 8 12.38 -0.86 -16.33
N SER A 9 12.60 -2.03 -15.73
CA SER A 9 11.69 -3.18 -15.83
C SER A 9 11.59 -4.02 -14.56
N LEU A 10 10.49 -4.76 -14.43
CA LEU A 10 10.30 -5.79 -13.38
C LEU A 10 11.45 -6.79 -13.29
N ARG A 11 12.02 -7.15 -14.45
CA ARG A 11 13.11 -8.12 -14.51
C ARG A 11 14.38 -7.58 -13.86
N GLU A 12 14.67 -6.30 -14.05
CA GLU A 12 15.84 -5.64 -13.44
C GLU A 12 15.66 -5.48 -11.93
N MET A 13 14.43 -5.24 -11.47
CA MET A 13 14.11 -5.15 -10.04
C MET A 13 14.37 -6.44 -9.28
N ALA A 14 14.34 -7.59 -9.96
CA ALA A 14 14.68 -8.90 -9.41
C ALA A 14 13.98 -9.18 -8.06
N ILE A 15 12.70 -8.80 -7.96
CA ILE A 15 11.91 -9.00 -6.74
C ILE A 15 11.51 -10.47 -6.64
N THR A 16 11.76 -11.08 -5.49
CA THR A 16 11.49 -12.50 -5.20
C THR A 16 10.53 -12.66 -4.03
N ARG A 17 9.85 -13.82 -3.97
CA ARG A 17 8.82 -14.14 -2.96
C ARG A 17 9.26 -15.20 -1.94
N GLY A 18 10.55 -15.44 -1.78
CA GLY A 18 11.06 -16.59 -1.02
C GLY A 18 10.61 -16.61 0.44
N SER A 19 10.39 -15.43 1.03
CA SER A 19 9.95 -15.23 2.40
C SER A 19 8.43 -15.11 2.55
N ILE A 20 7.65 -15.16 1.47
CA ILE A 20 6.18 -15.10 1.52
C ILE A 20 5.65 -16.52 1.69
N PRO A 21 5.12 -16.89 2.87
CA PRO A 21 4.47 -18.18 3.07
C PRO A 21 3.12 -18.26 2.33
N ASP A 22 2.61 -19.49 2.16
CA ASP A 22 1.40 -19.76 1.37
C ASP A 22 0.16 -19.02 1.90
N ASP A 23 0.03 -18.86 3.22
CA ASP A 23 -1.05 -18.09 3.85
C ASP A 23 -0.98 -16.60 3.50
N ALA A 24 0.22 -15.99 3.57
CA ALA A 24 0.42 -14.61 3.15
C ALA A 24 0.23 -14.42 1.63
N LEU A 25 0.60 -15.43 0.83
CA LEU A 25 0.36 -15.41 -0.62
C LEU A 25 -1.13 -15.58 -0.95
N ALA A 26 -1.89 -16.33 -0.15
CA ALA A 26 -3.35 -16.38 -0.25
C ALA A 26 -3.97 -15.01 0.06
N LEU A 27 -3.52 -14.33 1.12
CA LEU A 27 -3.93 -12.94 1.42
C LEU A 27 -3.62 -12.00 0.26
N MET A 28 -2.41 -12.09 -0.31
CA MET A 28 -2.01 -11.32 -1.50
C MET A 28 -2.93 -11.59 -2.70
N GLY A 29 -3.25 -12.86 -2.97
CA GLY A 29 -4.18 -13.25 -4.02
C GLY A 29 -5.59 -12.69 -3.80
N PHE A 30 -6.06 -12.69 -2.55
CA PHE A 30 -7.35 -12.12 -2.18
C PHE A 30 -7.38 -10.58 -2.30
N GLN A 31 -6.30 -9.89 -1.92
CA GLN A 31 -6.13 -8.45 -2.16
C GLN A 31 -6.19 -8.13 -3.67
N ARG A 32 -5.76 -9.08 -4.52
CA ARG A 32 -5.54 -8.88 -5.95
C ARG A 32 -6.30 -9.94 -6.75
N THR A 33 -7.61 -9.92 -6.56
CA THR A 33 -8.54 -10.96 -7.03
C THR A 33 -8.46 -11.35 -8.51
N ARG A 34 -7.89 -10.51 -9.37
CA ARG A 34 -7.61 -10.84 -10.79
C ARG A 34 -6.63 -11.99 -10.96
N GLN A 35 -5.82 -12.25 -9.93
CA GLN A 35 -4.74 -13.22 -9.94
C GLN A 35 -5.16 -14.56 -9.34
N ILE A 36 -6.41 -14.72 -8.92
CA ILE A 36 -6.95 -15.97 -8.35
C ILE A 36 -8.24 -16.37 -9.08
N SER A 37 -8.64 -17.63 -8.94
CA SER A 37 -9.91 -18.08 -9.52
C SER A 37 -11.11 -17.43 -8.84
N ALA A 38 -12.20 -17.24 -9.60
CA ALA A 38 -13.47 -16.78 -9.05
C ALA A 38 -14.00 -17.74 -7.96
N THR A 39 -13.77 -19.04 -8.12
CA THR A 39 -14.14 -20.07 -7.15
C THR A 39 -13.38 -19.90 -5.84
N ALA A 40 -12.05 -19.78 -5.87
CA ALA A 40 -11.26 -19.58 -4.66
C ALA A 40 -11.61 -18.27 -3.95
N ARG A 41 -11.85 -17.20 -4.71
CA ARG A 41 -12.33 -15.92 -4.17
C ARG A 41 -13.68 -16.08 -3.46
N GLN A 42 -14.67 -16.70 -4.09
CA GLN A 42 -16.00 -16.87 -3.52
C GLN A 42 -15.97 -17.74 -2.26
N ALA A 43 -15.19 -18.83 -2.28
CA ALA A 43 -14.96 -19.68 -1.12
C ALA A 43 -14.40 -18.87 0.06
N TRP A 44 -13.38 -18.04 -0.21
CA TRP A 44 -12.77 -17.15 0.78
C TRP A 44 -13.76 -16.16 1.39
N GLU A 45 -14.61 -15.54 0.56
CA GLU A 45 -15.68 -14.61 1.00
C GLU A 45 -16.73 -15.33 1.90
N THR A 46 -16.90 -16.65 1.76
CA THR A 46 -17.79 -17.47 2.60
C THR A 46 -17.08 -18.12 3.80
N GLY A 47 -15.80 -17.81 4.03
CA GLY A 47 -15.02 -18.31 5.16
C GLY A 47 -14.24 -19.60 4.92
N ASP A 48 -14.34 -20.20 3.72
CA ASP A 48 -13.49 -21.33 3.32
C ASP A 48 -12.13 -20.81 2.82
N ARG A 49 -11.10 -20.98 3.65
CA ARG A 49 -9.73 -20.57 3.30
C ARG A 49 -8.98 -21.63 2.49
N ASP A 50 -9.40 -22.89 2.57
CA ASP A 50 -8.65 -24.03 2.02
C ASP A 50 -8.62 -23.99 0.49
N SER A 51 -9.73 -23.59 -0.14
CA SER A 51 -9.83 -23.44 -1.60
C SER A 51 -8.74 -22.52 -2.18
N LEU A 52 -8.46 -21.38 -1.54
CA LEU A 52 -7.41 -20.48 -2.02
C LEU A 52 -6.01 -21.00 -1.67
N LEU A 53 -5.83 -21.64 -0.51
CA LEU A 53 -4.56 -22.25 -0.15
C LEU A 53 -4.18 -23.39 -1.10
N GLU A 54 -5.14 -24.18 -1.57
CA GLU A 54 -4.91 -25.19 -2.61
C GLU A 54 -4.47 -24.58 -3.94
N GLU A 55 -5.12 -23.48 -4.37
CA GLU A 55 -4.72 -22.76 -5.57
C GLU A 55 -3.30 -22.19 -5.43
N VAL A 56 -2.97 -21.61 -4.27
CA VAL A 56 -1.62 -21.11 -3.98
C VAL A 56 -0.59 -22.22 -4.05
N ARG A 57 -0.84 -23.40 -3.46
CA ARG A 57 0.06 -24.55 -3.57
C ARG A 57 0.27 -25.01 -5.01
N ALA A 58 -0.76 -24.93 -5.83
CA ALA A 58 -0.71 -25.36 -7.23
C ALA A 58 0.02 -24.36 -8.15
N ARG A 59 -0.18 -23.05 -7.93
CA ARG A 59 0.26 -22.00 -8.87
C ARG A 59 0.71 -20.69 -8.22
N GLY A 60 1.21 -20.73 -6.99
CA GLY A 60 1.62 -19.54 -6.23
C GLY A 60 2.63 -18.64 -6.94
N ASP A 61 3.59 -19.20 -7.69
CA ASP A 61 4.52 -18.40 -8.51
C ASP A 61 3.83 -17.59 -9.62
N GLU A 62 2.73 -18.09 -10.17
CA GLU A 62 1.95 -17.37 -11.17
C GLU A 62 1.12 -16.28 -10.53
N ILE A 63 0.49 -16.57 -9.38
CA ILE A 63 -0.26 -15.59 -8.58
C ILE A 63 0.67 -14.43 -8.22
N PHE A 64 1.82 -14.72 -7.62
CA PHE A 64 2.79 -13.70 -7.23
C PHE A 64 3.26 -12.85 -8.41
N ARG A 65 3.69 -13.47 -9.53
CA ARG A 65 4.17 -12.73 -10.71
C ARG A 65 3.08 -11.87 -11.33
N GLY A 66 1.85 -12.39 -11.40
CA GLY A 66 0.70 -11.65 -11.89
C GLY A 66 0.39 -10.45 -11.01
N THR A 67 0.38 -10.64 -9.70
CA THR A 67 0.17 -9.55 -8.73
C THR A 67 1.28 -8.50 -8.81
N LEU A 68 2.54 -8.93 -8.85
CA LEU A 68 3.67 -8.02 -8.95
C LEU A 68 3.60 -7.18 -10.24
N ALA A 69 3.17 -7.77 -11.36
CA ALA A 69 3.02 -7.06 -12.62
C ALA A 69 1.88 -6.03 -12.61
N GLU A 70 0.76 -6.37 -11.94
CA GLU A 70 -0.35 -5.44 -11.72
C GLU A 70 0.11 -4.23 -10.89
N VAL A 71 0.71 -4.47 -9.72
CA VAL A 71 1.19 -3.40 -8.82
C VAL A 71 2.29 -2.57 -9.49
N PHE A 72 3.19 -3.18 -10.28
CA PHE A 72 4.21 -2.42 -11.00
C PHE A 72 3.60 -1.44 -11.98
N THR A 73 2.53 -1.82 -12.68
CA THR A 73 1.83 -0.92 -13.59
C THR A 73 1.25 0.26 -12.82
N GLU A 74 0.68 0.03 -11.64
CA GLU A 74 0.18 1.08 -10.74
C GLU A 74 1.28 1.97 -10.17
N TYR A 75 2.49 1.43 -9.97
CA TYR A 75 3.65 2.14 -9.44
C TYR A 75 4.28 3.09 -10.47
N LEU A 76 4.27 2.76 -11.77
CA LEU A 76 4.95 3.54 -12.81
C LEU A 76 4.56 5.03 -12.84
N PRO A 77 3.27 5.42 -12.79
CA PRO A 77 2.89 6.83 -12.72
C PRO A 77 3.35 7.52 -11.43
N LEU A 78 3.28 6.81 -10.29
CA LEU A 78 3.73 7.33 -9.00
C LEU A 78 5.23 7.65 -9.07
N ARG A 79 6.04 6.69 -9.52
CA ARG A 79 7.48 6.89 -9.72
C ARG A 79 7.78 8.05 -10.65
N LYS A 80 7.06 8.15 -11.77
CA LYS A 80 7.23 9.25 -12.73
C LYS A 80 6.98 10.59 -12.04
N THR A 81 5.87 10.74 -11.31
CA THR A 81 5.56 11.96 -10.58
C THR A 81 6.64 12.31 -9.55
N LEU A 82 7.12 11.35 -8.75
CA LEU A 82 8.21 11.59 -7.80
C LEU A 82 9.49 12.05 -8.52
N THR A 83 9.81 11.45 -9.66
CA THR A 83 10.98 11.81 -10.48
C THR A 83 10.84 13.22 -11.07
N ASP A 84 9.68 13.54 -11.67
CA ASP A 84 9.42 14.83 -12.32
C ASP A 84 9.57 16.00 -11.34
N ILE A 85 9.21 15.80 -10.07
CA ILE A 85 9.33 16.82 -9.02
C ILE A 85 10.66 16.75 -8.25
N GLY A 86 11.57 15.85 -8.64
CA GLY A 86 12.87 15.67 -7.99
C GLY A 86 12.80 15.15 -6.55
N ARG A 87 11.76 14.40 -6.17
CA ARG A 87 11.60 13.84 -4.83
C ARG A 87 12.25 12.46 -4.75
N VAL A 88 13.09 12.29 -3.73
CA VAL A 88 13.76 11.03 -3.39
C VAL A 88 13.32 10.66 -1.98
N PRO A 89 12.29 9.80 -1.82
CA PRO A 89 11.82 9.37 -0.51
C PRO A 89 12.96 8.68 0.27
N ARG A 90 13.16 9.07 1.53
CA ARG A 90 14.14 8.45 2.42
C ARG A 90 13.45 7.58 3.47
N HIS A 91 12.23 7.93 3.85
CA HIS A 91 11.40 7.15 4.77
C HIS A 91 9.95 7.21 4.33
N VAL A 92 9.45 6.07 3.87
CA VAL A 92 8.07 5.87 3.44
C VAL A 92 7.25 5.30 4.59
N ILE A 93 6.08 5.87 4.83
CA ILE A 93 5.05 5.30 5.71
C ILE A 93 3.89 4.85 4.82
N ASP A 94 3.59 3.55 4.76
CA ASP A 94 2.51 3.00 3.95
C ASP A 94 1.34 2.50 4.81
N ILE A 95 0.16 3.07 4.59
CA ILE A 95 -1.07 2.76 5.31
C ILE A 95 -1.93 1.81 4.48
N GLY A 96 -2.29 0.68 5.08
CA GLY A 96 -2.91 -0.45 4.40
C GLY A 96 -1.96 -1.12 3.43
N CYS A 97 -0.73 -1.40 3.88
CA CYS A 97 0.31 -1.91 3.01
C CYS A 97 0.04 -3.32 2.45
N GLY A 98 -0.91 -4.07 3.02
CA GLY A 98 -1.18 -5.45 2.66
C GLY A 98 0.09 -6.30 2.82
N GLN A 99 0.61 -6.83 1.71
CA GLN A 99 1.87 -7.58 1.67
C GLN A 99 3.06 -6.76 1.12
N ALA A 100 2.97 -5.43 1.13
CA ALA A 100 4.04 -4.47 0.82
C ALA A 100 4.67 -4.56 -0.60
N LEU A 101 3.88 -4.98 -1.60
CA LEU A 101 4.38 -5.11 -2.97
C LEU A 101 4.80 -3.76 -3.59
N ASN A 102 4.06 -2.69 -3.32
CA ASN A 102 4.40 -1.36 -3.83
C ASN A 102 5.68 -0.84 -3.17
N ASP A 103 5.85 -1.09 -1.88
CA ASP A 103 7.02 -0.67 -1.11
C ASP A 103 8.29 -1.35 -1.57
N ALA A 104 8.23 -2.59 -2.05
CA ALA A 104 9.38 -3.25 -2.65
C ALA A 104 9.91 -2.45 -3.85
N PHE A 105 9.05 -1.85 -4.67
CA PHE A 105 9.49 -0.98 -5.77
C PHE A 105 10.12 0.32 -5.29
N LEU A 106 9.55 0.94 -4.25
CA LEU A 106 10.12 2.15 -3.62
C LEU A 106 11.50 1.87 -3.01
N VAL A 107 11.64 0.76 -2.29
CA VAL A 107 12.92 0.30 -1.73
C VAL A 107 13.95 0.08 -2.84
N LYS A 108 13.54 -0.56 -3.94
CA LYS A 108 14.40 -0.85 -5.09
C LYS A 108 14.88 0.41 -5.80
N ASP A 109 14.03 1.41 -6.01
CA ASP A 109 14.39 2.64 -6.72
C ASP A 109 15.09 3.68 -5.82
N TYR A 110 14.78 3.72 -4.52
CA TYR A 110 15.22 4.80 -3.63
C TYR A 110 16.04 4.35 -2.42
N GLY A 111 16.06 3.05 -2.08
CA GLY A 111 16.74 2.55 -0.89
C GLY A 111 16.17 3.10 0.42
N CYS A 112 14.89 3.46 0.43
CA CYS A 112 14.22 4.09 1.57
C CYS A 112 14.03 3.13 2.75
N LYS A 113 13.89 3.71 3.94
CA LYS A 113 13.30 3.04 5.11
C LYS A 113 11.80 2.94 4.92
N VAL A 114 11.17 1.94 5.54
CA VAL A 114 9.72 1.73 5.42
C VAL A 114 9.08 1.51 6.79
N THR A 115 7.98 2.22 7.05
CA THR A 115 7.03 1.89 8.11
C THR A 115 5.75 1.36 7.47
N LEU A 116 5.40 0.13 7.79
CA LEU A 116 4.21 -0.56 7.30
C LEU A 116 3.11 -0.49 8.36
N ILE A 117 1.96 0.09 8.00
CA ILE A 117 0.80 0.21 8.88
C ILE A 117 -0.35 -0.59 8.29
N ASP A 118 -0.87 -1.57 9.01
CA ASP A 118 -2.08 -2.30 8.59
C ASP A 118 -2.82 -2.94 9.77
N ILE A 119 -4.11 -3.17 9.58
CA ILE A 119 -4.88 -4.07 10.43
C ILE A 119 -4.81 -5.47 9.81
N GLU A 120 -4.28 -6.44 10.56
CA GLU A 120 -3.98 -7.75 9.98
C GLU A 120 -5.24 -8.62 9.79
N GLU A 121 -6.20 -8.52 10.72
CA GLU A 121 -7.37 -9.37 10.78
C GLU A 121 -8.61 -8.59 11.25
N THR A 122 -9.74 -8.84 10.59
CA THR A 122 -11.08 -8.43 11.04
C THR A 122 -12.06 -9.61 10.92
N PRO A 123 -13.13 -9.65 11.74
CA PRO A 123 -14.14 -10.71 11.65
C PRO A 123 -14.81 -10.79 10.27
N GLU A 124 -15.04 -9.63 9.65
CA GLU A 124 -15.59 -9.52 8.30
C GLU A 124 -14.52 -8.91 7.38
N GLN A 125 -14.34 -9.52 6.20
CA GLN A 125 -13.41 -9.04 5.19
C GLN A 125 -14.19 -8.49 3.98
N TYR A 126 -13.92 -7.25 3.60
CA TYR A 126 -14.65 -6.58 2.52
C TYR A 126 -13.76 -5.67 1.67
N HIS A 127 -14.24 -5.40 0.45
CA HIS A 127 -13.64 -4.45 -0.50
C HIS A 127 -14.54 -3.22 -0.74
N ALA A 128 -15.66 -3.09 -0.03
CA ALA A 128 -16.55 -1.95 -0.15
C ALA A 128 -16.02 -0.73 0.63
N TRP A 129 -16.73 0.39 0.56
CA TRP A 129 -16.49 1.51 1.49
C TRP A 129 -17.16 1.19 2.82
N ASN A 130 -16.50 1.54 3.92
CA ASN A 130 -17.03 1.42 5.29
C ASN A 130 -16.46 2.54 6.17
N GLU A 131 -16.98 2.69 7.39
CA GLU A 131 -16.45 3.64 8.37
C GLU A 131 -15.09 3.19 8.92
N GLU A 132 -14.84 1.88 8.94
CA GLU A 132 -13.61 1.26 9.42
C GLU A 132 -12.87 0.50 8.30
N GLY A 133 -11.62 0.11 8.56
CA GLY A 133 -10.87 -0.75 7.65
C GLY A 133 -11.26 -2.23 7.76
N SER A 134 -10.84 -3.02 6.77
CA SER A 134 -10.93 -4.50 6.78
C SER A 134 -9.53 -5.12 6.79
N GLY A 135 -9.28 -6.09 7.65
CA GLY A 135 -7.98 -6.73 7.84
C GLY A 135 -7.82 -8.06 7.11
N TYR A 136 -6.88 -8.10 6.19
CA TYR A 136 -6.40 -9.29 5.49
C TYR A 136 -4.93 -9.11 5.07
N ALA A 137 -4.08 -8.82 6.05
CA ALA A 137 -2.65 -8.58 5.87
C ALA A 137 -1.83 -9.41 6.85
N SER A 138 -0.53 -9.55 6.59
CA SER A 138 0.42 -10.12 7.54
C SER A 138 1.62 -9.20 7.59
N LEU A 139 1.69 -8.36 8.63
CA LEU A 139 2.79 -7.38 8.76
C LEU A 139 4.13 -8.08 8.89
N THR A 140 4.15 -9.27 9.51
CA THR A 140 5.34 -10.11 9.60
C THR A 140 5.81 -10.56 8.22
N ALA A 141 4.92 -11.11 7.38
CA ALA A 141 5.27 -11.55 6.04
C ALA A 141 5.66 -10.38 5.14
N ALA A 142 4.95 -9.26 5.21
CA ALA A 142 5.26 -8.03 4.48
C ALA A 142 6.67 -7.49 4.84
N ARG A 143 6.99 -7.46 6.13
CA ARG A 143 8.33 -7.06 6.61
C ARG A 143 9.43 -7.97 6.08
N ASP A 144 9.21 -9.28 6.18
CA ASP A 144 10.21 -10.26 5.77
C ASP A 144 10.41 -10.24 4.24
N PHE A 145 9.34 -10.03 3.49
CA PHE A 145 9.37 -9.78 2.04
C PHE A 145 10.19 -8.54 1.67
N LEU A 146 9.98 -7.41 2.35
CA LEU A 146 10.78 -6.22 2.09
C LEU A 146 12.26 -6.42 2.42
N LYS A 147 12.57 -7.11 3.52
CA LYS A 147 13.95 -7.41 3.91
C LYS A 147 14.65 -8.32 2.89
N GLU A 148 13.98 -9.38 2.41
CA GLU A 148 14.48 -10.22 1.32
C GLU A 148 14.80 -9.37 0.08
N ASN A 149 13.98 -8.36 -0.20
CA ASN A 149 14.08 -7.53 -1.39
C ASN A 149 14.96 -6.28 -1.23
N GLY A 150 15.72 -6.18 -0.12
CA GLY A 150 16.79 -5.19 0.03
C GLY A 150 16.45 -4.00 0.91
N ALA A 151 15.32 -4.03 1.64
CA ALA A 151 15.02 -3.00 2.63
C ALA A 151 16.01 -3.08 3.80
N SER A 152 16.64 -1.95 4.11
CA SER A 152 17.61 -1.86 5.22
C SER A 152 16.93 -1.77 6.58
N GLU A 153 15.76 -1.13 6.63
CA GLU A 153 14.99 -0.92 7.85
C GLU A 153 13.50 -0.97 7.53
N VAL A 154 12.78 -1.83 8.26
CA VAL A 154 11.34 -2.00 8.13
C VAL A 154 10.72 -2.06 9.53
N VAL A 155 9.85 -1.09 9.81
CA VAL A 155 9.02 -1.02 11.02
C VAL A 155 7.60 -1.45 10.65
N THR A 156 6.94 -2.18 11.54
CA THR A 156 5.55 -2.60 11.36
C THR A 156 4.71 -2.07 12.50
N LEU A 157 3.50 -1.62 12.22
CA LEU A 157 2.58 -1.09 13.20
C LEU A 157 1.16 -1.58 12.91
N ASN A 158 0.52 -2.19 13.91
CA ASN A 158 -0.91 -2.45 13.86
C ASN A 158 -1.64 -1.39 14.70
N PRO A 159 -2.40 -0.47 14.08
CA PRO A 159 -2.98 0.68 14.78
C PRO A 159 -4.06 0.27 15.79
N LEU A 160 -4.66 -0.92 15.67
CA LEU A 160 -5.61 -1.43 16.66
C LEU A 160 -4.92 -1.97 17.92
N ARG A 161 -3.65 -2.39 17.81
CA ARG A 161 -2.87 -2.92 18.92
C ARG A 161 -2.02 -1.86 19.60
N GLU A 162 -1.54 -0.88 18.84
CA GLU A 162 -0.53 0.10 19.28
C GLU A 162 -0.88 1.53 18.78
N PRO A 163 -2.10 2.04 19.04
CA PRO A 163 -2.59 3.31 18.48
C PRO A 163 -1.73 4.52 18.89
N GLU A 164 -1.12 4.48 20.07
CA GLU A 164 -0.26 5.54 20.59
C GLU A 164 0.99 5.78 19.72
N LYS A 165 1.49 4.73 19.06
CA LYS A 165 2.71 4.82 18.24
C LYS A 165 2.52 5.59 16.94
N LEU A 166 1.27 5.81 16.50
CA LEU A 166 0.98 6.62 15.31
C LEU A 166 1.48 8.07 15.47
N ARG A 167 1.47 8.60 16.70
CA ARG A 167 1.84 9.99 16.99
C ARG A 167 3.34 10.26 16.91
N ASP A 168 4.15 9.21 17.01
CA ASP A 168 5.61 9.29 17.02
C ASP A 168 6.23 8.98 15.65
N LEU A 169 5.39 8.76 14.62
CA LEU A 169 5.86 8.44 13.28
C LEU A 169 6.33 9.71 12.55
N GLU A 170 7.51 9.61 11.95
CA GLU A 170 8.06 10.61 11.05
C GLU A 170 8.43 9.95 9.72
N GLY A 171 8.17 10.64 8.60
CA GLY A 171 8.47 10.17 7.25
C GLY A 171 8.42 11.32 6.25
N ASP A 172 9.13 11.19 5.12
CA ASP A 172 9.11 12.20 4.05
C ASP A 172 8.21 11.83 2.86
N LEU A 173 7.62 10.64 2.90
CA LEU A 173 6.51 10.23 2.05
C LEU A 173 5.53 9.37 2.86
N VAL A 174 4.24 9.72 2.84
CA VAL A 174 3.16 8.87 3.35
C VAL A 174 2.31 8.39 2.17
N THR A 175 2.03 7.10 2.10
CA THR A 175 1.19 6.51 1.07
C THR A 175 -0.02 5.80 1.68
N SER A 176 -1.11 5.81 0.92
CA SER A 176 -2.26 4.93 1.14
C SER A 176 -2.88 4.63 -0.22
N LEU A 177 -2.48 3.50 -0.80
CA LEU A 177 -2.92 3.08 -2.12
C LEU A 177 -4.03 2.04 -1.97
N ILE A 178 -5.24 2.37 -2.45
CA ILE A 178 -6.43 1.54 -2.32
C ILE A 178 -6.69 1.09 -0.86
N SER A 179 -6.48 1.99 0.11
CA SER A 179 -6.74 1.76 1.54
C SER A 179 -7.44 2.96 2.21
N CYS A 180 -6.79 3.66 3.15
CA CYS A 180 -7.25 4.92 3.73
C CYS A 180 -7.54 5.96 2.64
N GLY A 181 -8.74 6.54 2.67
CA GLY A 181 -9.29 7.42 1.63
C GLY A 181 -10.01 6.68 0.49
N PHE A 182 -9.80 5.37 0.35
CA PHE A 182 -10.49 4.52 -0.64
C PHE A 182 -11.53 3.58 -0.04
N HIS A 183 -11.20 2.88 1.05
CA HIS A 183 -12.07 1.97 1.77
C HIS A 183 -12.73 2.64 2.99
N TYR A 184 -12.03 3.58 3.62
CA TYR A 184 -12.49 4.27 4.82
C TYR A 184 -11.98 5.72 4.86
N PRO A 185 -12.54 6.59 5.71
CA PRO A 185 -12.17 8.01 5.81
C PRO A 185 -10.69 8.25 6.17
N VAL A 186 -10.18 9.45 5.86
CA VAL A 186 -8.79 9.84 6.21
C VAL A 186 -8.59 10.27 7.66
N GLY A 187 -9.68 10.39 8.43
CA GLY A 187 -9.69 11.00 9.77
C GLY A 187 -8.64 10.44 10.72
N ASP A 188 -8.53 9.11 10.82
CA ASP A 188 -7.61 8.43 11.75
C ASP A 188 -6.13 8.71 11.49
N TYR A 189 -5.79 9.23 10.30
CA TYR A 189 -4.42 9.49 9.86
C TYR A 189 -4.17 10.96 9.51
N LEU A 190 -5.15 11.85 9.72
CA LEU A 190 -5.04 13.25 9.33
C LEU A 190 -3.82 13.94 9.97
N ASP A 191 -3.60 13.74 11.27
CA ASP A 191 -2.48 14.36 11.99
C ASP A 191 -1.14 13.92 11.40
N LEU A 192 -0.99 12.63 11.07
CA LEU A 192 0.20 12.09 10.41
C LEU A 192 0.40 12.73 9.03
N PHE A 193 -0.68 12.90 8.26
CA PHE A 193 -0.62 13.57 6.96
C PHE A 193 -0.15 15.01 7.09
N LEU A 194 -0.74 15.78 8.00
CA LEU A 194 -0.40 17.19 8.20
C LEU A 194 1.03 17.37 8.70
N GLU A 195 1.52 16.53 9.61
CA GLU A 195 2.92 16.60 10.08
C GLU A 195 3.91 16.21 8.97
N ALA A 196 3.61 15.20 8.14
CA ALA A 196 4.43 14.88 6.99
C ALA A 196 4.54 16.06 6.00
N LEU A 197 3.42 16.75 5.72
CA LEU A 197 3.40 17.93 4.85
C LEU A 197 4.19 19.10 5.45
N LYS A 198 4.00 19.37 6.74
CA LYS A 198 4.72 20.42 7.49
C LYS A 198 6.23 20.19 7.52
N GLY A 199 6.66 18.92 7.53
CA GLY A 199 8.06 18.52 7.38
C GLY A 199 8.64 18.67 5.96
N GLY A 200 7.85 19.15 4.99
CA GLY A 200 8.23 19.25 3.58
C GLY A 200 8.11 17.94 2.80
N GLY A 201 7.51 16.92 3.42
CA GLY A 201 7.20 15.63 2.81
C GLY A 201 6.06 15.71 1.81
N ALA A 202 5.54 14.54 1.43
CA ALA A 202 4.37 14.43 0.58
C ALA A 202 3.46 13.31 1.09
N VAL A 203 2.16 13.42 0.78
CA VAL A 203 1.18 12.36 1.04
C VAL A 203 0.60 11.93 -0.31
N ILE A 204 0.51 10.64 -0.59
CA ILE A 204 -0.10 10.12 -1.83
C ILE A 204 -1.24 9.18 -1.46
N LEU A 205 -2.46 9.56 -1.83
CA LEU A 205 -3.68 8.81 -1.52
C LEU A 205 -4.41 8.41 -2.80
N ASP A 206 -4.96 7.22 -2.82
CA ASP A 206 -6.10 6.91 -3.70
C ASP A 206 -7.38 7.32 -2.99
N LEU A 207 -8.02 8.39 -3.46
CA LEU A 207 -9.27 8.88 -2.87
C LEU A 207 -10.47 8.40 -3.67
N ARG A 208 -11.43 7.76 -2.99
CA ARG A 208 -12.65 7.29 -3.67
C ARG A 208 -13.45 8.48 -4.16
N ARG A 209 -13.90 8.43 -5.42
CA ARG A 209 -14.58 9.56 -6.07
C ARG A 209 -15.82 10.06 -5.35
N HIS A 210 -16.55 9.18 -4.66
CA HIS A 210 -17.72 9.61 -3.89
C HIS A 210 -17.33 10.37 -2.61
N TYR A 211 -16.20 10.00 -2.00
CA TYR A 211 -15.65 10.68 -0.83
C TYR A 211 -15.06 12.04 -1.22
N LEU A 212 -14.37 12.13 -2.37
CA LEU A 212 -13.95 13.42 -2.94
C LEU A 212 -15.12 14.37 -3.22
N ARG A 213 -16.27 13.86 -3.66
CA ARG A 213 -17.46 14.69 -3.93
C ARG A 213 -18.17 15.17 -2.67
N ASN A 214 -18.08 14.40 -1.59
CA ASN A 214 -18.70 14.70 -0.30
C ASN A 214 -17.66 14.50 0.81
N PRO A 215 -16.64 15.39 0.89
CA PRO A 215 -15.58 15.25 1.88
C PRO A 215 -16.16 15.48 3.28
N ASP A 216 -15.66 14.72 4.25
CA ASP A 216 -15.82 15.07 5.65
C ASP A 216 -14.84 16.20 6.04
N ASP A 217 -14.86 16.62 7.31
CA ASP A 217 -14.01 17.69 7.80
C ASP A 217 -12.51 17.37 7.70
N ALA A 218 -12.14 16.09 7.80
CA ALA A 218 -10.75 15.65 7.74
C ALA A 218 -10.20 15.77 6.32
N LEU A 219 -10.91 15.23 5.34
CA LEU A 219 -10.53 15.37 3.93
C LEU A 219 -10.60 16.84 3.49
N ALA A 220 -11.64 17.58 3.91
CA ALA A 220 -11.75 19.01 3.60
C ALA A 220 -10.58 19.82 4.17
N THR A 221 -10.08 19.43 5.35
CA THR A 221 -8.88 20.02 5.95
C THR A 221 -7.63 19.68 5.14
N LEU A 222 -7.38 18.41 4.83
CA LEU A 222 -6.22 18.02 4.02
C LEU A 222 -6.20 18.74 2.65
N LEU A 223 -7.36 18.86 1.98
CA LEU A 223 -7.49 19.57 0.71
C LEU A 223 -7.18 21.07 0.83
N ARG A 224 -7.56 21.71 1.93
CA ARG A 224 -7.33 23.15 2.15
C ARG A 224 -5.87 23.44 2.52
N GLU A 225 -5.25 22.59 3.32
CA GLU A 225 -3.91 22.80 3.87
C GLU A 225 -2.78 22.31 2.95
N SER A 226 -3.07 22.00 1.68
CA SER A 226 -2.07 21.45 0.76
C SER A 226 -2.30 21.88 -0.69
N ARG A 227 -1.28 21.68 -1.51
CA ARG A 227 -1.35 21.67 -2.97
C ARG A 227 -1.59 20.24 -3.46
N GLN A 228 -2.58 20.07 -4.34
CA GLN A 228 -2.90 18.77 -4.95
C GLN A 228 -2.30 18.62 -6.34
N THR A 229 -1.64 17.50 -6.59
CA THR A 229 -1.16 17.07 -7.90
C THR A 229 -1.79 15.73 -8.25
N PRO A 230 -2.70 15.66 -9.24
CA PRO A 230 -3.24 14.41 -9.70
C PRO A 230 -2.14 13.50 -10.27
N ILE A 231 -2.18 12.23 -9.92
CA ILE A 231 -1.36 11.17 -10.50
C ILE A 231 -2.28 10.29 -11.34
N ILE A 232 -1.80 9.82 -12.49
CA ILE A 232 -2.55 8.85 -13.27
C ILE A 232 -2.75 7.59 -12.42
N GLY A 233 -4.00 7.29 -12.09
CA GLY A 233 -4.41 6.06 -11.41
C GLY A 233 -5.16 5.13 -12.37
N TYR A 234 -5.14 3.83 -12.08
CA TYR A 234 -5.84 2.82 -12.87
C TYR A 234 -7.14 2.32 -12.20
N GLU A 235 -7.40 2.72 -10.96
CA GLU A 235 -8.65 2.40 -10.27
C GLU A 235 -9.77 3.33 -10.74
N SER A 236 -10.76 2.75 -11.42
CA SER A 236 -11.94 3.44 -11.95
C SER A 236 -12.78 4.19 -10.90
N LYS A 237 -12.72 3.79 -9.63
CA LYS A 237 -13.50 4.35 -8.52
C LYS A 237 -12.74 5.40 -7.72
N ALA A 238 -11.46 5.61 -8.00
CA ALA A 238 -10.59 6.51 -7.24
C ALA A 238 -9.91 7.53 -8.15
N ASP A 239 -9.49 8.62 -7.55
CA ASP A 239 -8.49 9.52 -8.14
C ASP A 239 -7.25 9.47 -7.24
N ARG A 240 -6.08 9.20 -7.83
CA ARG A 240 -4.80 9.22 -7.11
C ARG A 240 -4.29 10.64 -7.03
N ILE A 241 -4.04 11.14 -5.83
CA ILE A 241 -3.65 12.53 -5.60
C ILE A 241 -2.43 12.56 -4.69
N MET A 242 -1.42 13.32 -5.10
CA MET A 242 -0.30 13.73 -4.24
C MET A 242 -0.61 15.09 -3.61
N PHE A 243 -0.48 15.16 -2.30
CA PHE A 243 -0.59 16.35 -1.47
C PHE A 243 0.80 16.81 -1.05
N GLN A 244 1.03 18.12 -1.09
CA GLN A 244 2.29 18.76 -0.73
C GLN A 244 2.00 20.07 0.00
N ALA A 245 2.90 20.54 0.86
CA ALA A 245 2.83 21.91 1.39
C ALA A 245 2.97 22.97 0.28
#